data_AF-A0A7W0SEZ1-F1
#
_entry.id   AF-A0A7W0SEZ1-F1
#
_cell.length_a   1.000
_cell.length_b   1.000
_cell.length_c   1.000
_cell.angle_alpha   90.00
_cell.angle_beta   90.00
_cell.angle_gamma   90.00
#
_symmetry.space_group_name_H-M   'P 1'
#
loop_
_entity.id
_entity.type
_entity.pdbx_description
1 polymer ?
#
loop_
_entity_poly.entity_id
_entity_poly.type
_entity_poly.pdbx_seq_one_letter_code
_entity_poly.pdbx_strand_id
1 'polypeptide(L)'
;MTAAIDTVRSLYAEHKIGDFDLDLADYLKTGCVNSTPKDFVMAKPVALGDGRVAWFIQAAVGNLTRIVWMLPFRLPYIAFARRKDSSKRLRVYPVCRFLKSVQKCHVN
;
A
#
# COMPACT_ATOMS: atom_id res chain seq x y z
N MET A 1 -16.07 2.09 16.79
CA MET A 1 -14.70 2.03 16.24
C MET A 1 -14.85 1.66 14.78
N THR A 2 -14.52 2.56 13.85
CA THR A 2 -14.68 2.32 12.41
C THR A 2 -13.61 1.33 11.93
N ALA A 3 -13.96 0.35 11.10
CA ALA A 3 -13.00 -0.64 10.62
C ALA A 3 -12.00 0.01 9.65
N ALA A 4 -10.77 -0.53 9.57
CA ALA A 4 -9.73 0.01 8.69
C ALA A 4 -10.16 0.09 7.20
N ILE A 5 -10.99 -0.86 6.75
CA ILE A 5 -11.54 -0.87 5.39
C ILE A 5 -12.49 0.31 5.12
N ASP A 6 -13.31 0.69 6.09
CA ASP A 6 -14.24 1.82 5.96
C ASP A 6 -13.47 3.14 5.85
N THR A 7 -12.36 3.26 6.59
CA THR A 7 -11.44 4.39 6.49
C THR A 7 -10.86 4.50 5.07
N VAL A 8 -10.44 3.38 4.48
CA VAL A 8 -9.92 3.37 3.11
C VAL A 8 -10.99 3.77 2.11
N ARG A 9 -12.19 3.19 2.21
CA ARG A 9 -13.32 3.54 1.33
C ARG A 9 -13.66 5.03 1.42
N SER A 10 -13.63 5.59 2.63
CA SER A 10 -13.87 7.03 2.86
C SER A 10 -12.77 7.88 2.20
N LEU A 11 -11.50 7.49 2.31
CA LEU A 11 -10.38 8.18 1.66
C LEU A 11 -10.42 8.10 0.13
N TYR A 12 -10.94 6.99 -0.44
CA TYR A 12 -11.17 6.87 -1.87
C TYR A 12 -12.18 7.90 -2.36
N ALA A 13 -13.31 8.02 -1.65
CA ALA A 13 -14.36 8.99 -1.96
C ALA A 13 -13.88 10.43 -1.77
N GLU A 14 -13.26 10.75 -0.64
CA GLU A 14 -12.77 12.10 -0.30
C GLU A 14 -11.78 12.62 -1.35
N HIS A 15 -10.89 11.75 -1.81
CA HIS A 15 -9.78 12.16 -2.65
C HIS A 15 -9.88 11.73 -4.10
N LYS A 16 -11.04 11.21 -4.51
CA LYS A 16 -11.35 10.81 -5.89
C LYS A 16 -10.25 9.93 -6.50
N ILE A 17 -9.76 8.96 -5.71
CA ILE A 17 -8.64 8.08 -6.12
C ILE A 17 -9.05 7.20 -7.30
N GLY A 18 -10.31 6.76 -7.29
CA GLY A 18 -10.90 5.83 -8.25
C GLY A 18 -12.12 5.15 -7.63
N ASP A 19 -12.55 4.06 -8.24
CA ASP A 19 -13.57 3.18 -7.68
C ASP A 19 -12.91 2.16 -6.76
N PHE A 20 -13.26 2.21 -5.47
CA PHE A 20 -12.69 1.33 -4.46
C PHE A 20 -13.03 -0.15 -4.71
N ASP A 21 -14.26 -0.46 -5.11
CA ASP A 21 -14.69 -1.85 -5.24
C ASP A 21 -14.09 -2.49 -6.51
N LEU A 22 -13.89 -1.70 -7.58
CA LEU A 22 -13.14 -2.16 -8.77
C LEU A 22 -11.66 -2.42 -8.45
N ASP A 23 -11.00 -1.51 -7.74
CA ASP A 23 -9.62 -1.72 -7.29
C ASP A 23 -9.53 -2.94 -6.36
N LEU A 24 -10.46 -3.09 -5.42
CA LEU A 24 -10.52 -4.25 -4.52
C LEU A 24 -10.63 -5.55 -5.30
N ALA A 25 -11.51 -5.62 -6.30
CA ALA A 25 -11.67 -6.79 -7.14
C ALA A 25 -10.40 -7.13 -7.94
N ASP A 26 -9.71 -6.13 -8.50
CA ASP A 26 -8.43 -6.32 -9.20
C ASP A 26 -7.36 -6.88 -8.26
N TYR A 27 -7.27 -6.37 -7.03
CA TYR A 27 -6.23 -6.78 -6.07
C TYR A 27 -6.51 -8.13 -5.42
N LEU A 28 -7.78 -8.52 -5.26
CA LEU A 28 -8.15 -9.89 -4.90
C LEU A 28 -7.74 -10.89 -5.97
N LYS A 29 -7.73 -10.50 -7.25
CA LYS A 29 -7.36 -11.35 -8.38
C LYS A 29 -5.84 -11.40 -8.64
N THR A 30 -5.16 -10.27 -8.53
CA THR A 30 -3.78 -10.10 -9.05
C THR A 30 -2.73 -9.81 -7.97
N GLY A 31 -3.15 -9.65 -6.72
CA GLY A 31 -2.27 -9.24 -5.63
C GLY A 31 -2.62 -9.91 -4.31
N CYS A 32 -2.66 -9.09 -3.27
CA CYS A 32 -2.97 -9.49 -1.92
C CYS A 32 -3.82 -8.40 -1.26
N VAL A 33 -4.87 -8.84 -0.58
CA VAL A 33 -5.70 -8.02 0.27
C VAL A 33 -5.66 -8.63 1.67
N ASN A 34 -5.20 -7.85 2.64
CA ASN A 34 -5.34 -8.22 4.04
C ASN A 34 -6.24 -7.20 4.72
N SER A 35 -7.25 -7.70 5.43
CA SER A 35 -8.21 -6.87 6.15
C SER A 35 -8.41 -7.41 7.55
N THR A 36 -8.16 -6.55 8.54
CA THR A 36 -8.44 -6.79 9.95
C THR A 36 -9.16 -5.56 10.50
N PRO A 37 -9.72 -5.62 11.72
CA PRO A 37 -10.37 -4.44 12.30
C PRO A 37 -9.45 -3.21 12.42
N LYS A 38 -8.13 -3.41 12.56
CA LYS A 38 -7.13 -2.35 12.80
C LYS A 38 -6.25 -2.02 11.60
N ASP A 39 -6.03 -2.99 10.73
CA ASP A 39 -5.10 -2.89 9.61
C ASP A 39 -5.78 -3.33 8.32
N PHE A 40 -5.53 -2.58 7.24
CA PHE A 40 -5.96 -2.92 5.89
C PHE A 40 -4.83 -2.64 4.91
N VAL A 41 -4.62 -3.54 3.93
CA VAL A 41 -3.70 -3.30 2.82
C VAL A 41 -4.21 -3.94 1.53
N MET A 42 -4.08 -3.19 0.43
CA MET A 42 -4.15 -3.69 -0.94
C MET A 42 -2.80 -3.49 -1.60
N ALA A 43 -2.16 -4.60 -1.96
CA ALA A 43 -0.84 -4.60 -2.56
C ALA A 43 -0.72 -5.62 -3.69
N LYS A 44 0.10 -5.34 -4.71
CA LYS A 44 0.44 -6.32 -5.75
C LYS A 44 1.91 -6.26 -6.14
N PRO A 45 2.52 -7.38 -6.54
CA PRO A 45 3.89 -7.36 -7.04
C PRO A 45 3.93 -6.66 -8.40
N VAL A 46 4.91 -5.79 -8.61
CA VAL A 46 5.13 -5.12 -9.89
C VAL A 46 6.60 -5.20 -10.30
N ALA A 47 6.83 -5.36 -11.60
CA ALA A 47 8.14 -5.17 -12.21
C ALA A 47 8.33 -3.68 -12.53
N LEU A 48 9.45 -3.12 -12.12
CA LEU A 48 9.86 -1.75 -12.42
C LEU A 48 10.63 -1.74 -13.76
N GLY A 49 10.60 -0.61 -14.47
CA GLY A 49 11.25 -0.47 -15.78
C GLY A 49 12.77 -0.65 -15.80
N ASP A 50 13.41 -0.76 -14.62
CA ASP A 50 14.83 -1.00 -14.44
C ASP A 50 15.16 -2.41 -13.94
N GLY A 51 14.22 -3.35 -14.08
CA GLY A 51 14.40 -4.76 -13.72
C GLY A 51 14.23 -5.07 -12.22
N ARG A 52 14.00 -4.07 -11.37
CA ARG A 52 13.66 -4.29 -9.96
C ARG A 52 12.23 -4.77 -9.80
N VAL A 53 11.96 -5.48 -8.71
CA VAL A 53 10.61 -5.90 -8.30
C VAL A 53 10.21 -5.25 -6.99
N ALA A 54 8.96 -4.80 -6.91
CA ALA A 54 8.45 -4.10 -5.73
C ALA A 54 7.03 -4.55 -5.37
N TRP A 55 6.67 -4.43 -4.09
CA TRP A 55 5.27 -4.40 -3.69
C TRP A 55 4.70 -3.01 -3.96
N PHE A 56 3.79 -2.90 -4.92
CA PHE A 56 3.02 -1.68 -5.10
C PHE A 56 1.86 -1.66 -4.13
N ILE A 57 1.82 -0.65 -3.27
CA ILE A 57 0.78 -0.44 -2.26
C ILE A 57 -0.22 0.58 -2.82
N GLN A 58 -1.41 0.11 -3.13
CA GLN A 58 -2.52 0.96 -3.57
C GLN A 58 -3.18 1.66 -2.40
N ALA A 59 -3.40 0.91 -1.31
CA ALA A 59 -3.98 1.44 -0.07
C ALA A 59 -3.39 0.69 1.13
N ALA A 60 -3.11 1.44 2.20
CA ALA A 60 -2.68 0.88 3.48
C ALA A 60 -3.16 1.79 4.62
N VAL A 61 -3.84 1.20 5.61
CA VAL A 61 -4.29 1.88 6.84
C VAL A 61 -3.93 1.00 8.03
N GLY A 62 -3.41 1.59 9.10
CA GLY A 62 -2.96 0.88 10.30
C GLY A 62 -1.46 0.95 10.51
N ASN A 63 -0.89 -0.06 11.16
CA ASN A 63 0.54 -0.11 11.46
C ASN A 63 1.33 -0.56 10.21
N LEU A 64 2.01 0.39 9.56
CA LEU A 64 2.77 0.14 8.33
C LEU A 64 3.89 -0.90 8.50
N THR A 65 4.50 -1.01 9.70
CA THR A 65 5.48 -2.07 9.96
C THR A 65 4.80 -3.43 9.91
N ARG A 66 3.65 -3.59 10.58
CA ARG A 66 2.87 -4.82 10.56
C ARG A 66 2.39 -5.17 9.15
N ILE A 67 1.91 -4.18 8.40
CA ILE A 67 1.42 -4.35 7.03
C ILE A 67 2.50 -4.96 6.12
N VAL A 68 3.74 -4.48 6.21
CA VAL A 68 4.85 -5.07 5.43
C VAL A 68 5.07 -6.53 5.78
N TRP A 69 4.89 -6.91 7.05
CA TRP A 69 5.00 -8.30 7.50
C TRP A 69 3.80 -9.19 7.11
N MET A 70 2.67 -8.61 6.73
CA MET A 70 1.49 -9.35 6.27
C MET A 70 1.55 -9.73 4.79
N LEU A 71 2.52 -9.20 4.05
CA LEU A 71 2.67 -9.51 2.63
C LEU A 71 3.14 -10.97 2.43
N PRO A 72 2.60 -11.72 1.45
CA PRO A 72 2.83 -13.16 1.32
C PRO A 72 4.30 -13.58 1.19
N PHE A 73 5.13 -12.73 0.61
CA PHE A 73 6.56 -12.95 0.47
C PHE A 73 7.31 -11.62 0.44
N ARG A 74 8.62 -11.67 0.71
CA ARG A 74 9.46 -10.48 0.78
C ARG A 74 9.88 -10.05 -0.62
N LEU A 75 9.68 -8.78 -0.92
CA LEU A 75 10.32 -8.09 -2.04
C LEU A 75 11.30 -7.05 -1.52
N PRO A 76 12.39 -6.76 -2.26
CA PRO A 76 13.42 -5.82 -1.81
C PRO A 76 12.93 -4.37 -1.80
N TYR A 77 11.88 -4.05 -2.56
CA TYR A 77 11.34 -2.71 -2.69
C TYR A 77 9.84 -2.64 -2.40
N ILE A 78 9.41 -1.45 -1.97
CA ILE A 78 8.01 -1.07 -1.81
C ILE A 78 7.75 0.21 -2.60
N ALA A 79 6.62 0.27 -3.29
CA ALA A 79 6.25 1.34 -4.20
C ALA A 79 4.89 1.93 -3.82
N PHE A 80 4.77 3.26 -3.93
CA PHE A 80 3.52 4.00 -3.69
C PHE A 80 3.21 4.91 -4.88
N ALA A 81 1.93 5.10 -5.17
CA ALA A 81 1.50 6.09 -6.15
C ALA A 81 1.70 7.52 -5.61
N ARG A 82 2.13 8.45 -6.47
CA ARG A 82 2.25 9.86 -6.09
C ARG A 82 0.99 10.62 -6.51
N ARG A 83 0.22 11.08 -5.53
CA ARG A 83 -1.10 11.72 -5.72
C ARG A 83 -1.12 12.97 -6.62
N LYS A 84 0.00 13.71 -6.68
CA LYS A 84 0.10 15.02 -7.36
C LYS A 84 0.79 14.97 -8.72
N ASP A 85 1.17 13.80 -9.20
CA ASP A 85 2.05 13.67 -10.36
C ASP A 85 1.30 13.03 -11.53
N SER A 86 0.91 13.86 -12.50
CA SER A 86 0.27 13.43 -13.76
C SER A 86 1.12 12.41 -14.54
N SER A 87 2.41 12.30 -14.19
CA SER A 87 3.37 11.37 -14.79
C SER A 87 3.26 9.91 -14.30
N LYS A 88 2.32 9.57 -13.40
CA LYS A 88 2.15 8.22 -12.82
C LYS A 88 3.43 7.65 -12.19
N ARG A 89 4.38 8.50 -11.81
CA ARG A 89 5.67 8.06 -11.25
C ARG A 89 5.48 7.42 -9.87
N LEU A 90 5.95 6.18 -9.75
CA LEU A 90 5.99 5.44 -8.49
C LEU A 90 7.12 5.97 -7.59
N ARG A 91 6.83 6.14 -6.30
CA ARG A 91 7.86 6.32 -5.28
C ARG A 91 8.31 4.97 -4.77
N VAL A 92 9.53 4.60 -5.12
CA VAL A 92 10.11 3.29 -4.79
C VAL A 92 11.14 3.45 -3.67
N TYR A 93 11.01 2.64 -2.62
CA TYR A 93 11.94 2.61 -1.49
C TYR A 93 12.46 1.18 -1.28
N PRO A 94 13.75 1.00 -0.95
CA PRO A 94 14.19 -0.26 -0.35
C PRO A 94 13.39 -0.52 0.92
N VAL A 95 12.86 -1.74 1.10
CA VAL A 95 12.02 -2.07 2.26
C VAL A 95 12.76 -1.81 3.57
N CYS A 96 14.05 -2.11 3.64
CA CYS A 96 14.88 -1.84 4.83
C CYS A 96 14.92 -0.35 5.19
N ARG A 97 14.96 0.55 4.20
CA ARG A 97 14.93 2.00 4.42
C ARG A 97 13.54 2.45 4.83
N PHE A 98 12.50 1.92 4.19
CA PHE A 98 11.11 2.21 4.52
C PHE A 98 10.79 1.87 5.98
N LEU A 99 11.12 0.65 6.42
CA LEU A 99 10.87 0.20 7.80
C LEU A 99 11.59 1.08 8.84
N LYS A 100 12.84 1.48 8.57
CA LYS A 100 13.57 2.42 9.45
C LYS A 100 12.89 3.78 9.54
N SER A 101 12.32 4.28 8.45
CA SER A 101 11.59 5.56 8.44
C SER A 101 10.27 5.47 9.20
N VAL A 102 9.51 4.38 9.03
CA VAL A 102 8.23 4.16 9.72
C VAL A 102 8.42 4.08 11.23
N GLN A 103 9.47 3.39 11.70
CA GLN A 103 9.76 3.26 13.13
C GLN A 103 10.09 4.60 13.80
N LYS A 104 10.79 5.50 13.10
CA LYS A 104 11.12 6.83 13.63
C LYS A 104 9.89 7.72 13.84
N CYS A 105 8.82 7.52 13.05
CA CYS A 105 7.60 8.31 13.16
C CYS A 105 6.69 7.92 14.35
N HIS A 106 6.99 6.84 15.08
CA HIS A 106 6.23 6.43 16.28
C HIS A 106 6.83 6.97 17.60
N VAL A 107 7.84 7.85 17.54
CA VAL A 107 8.55 8.39 18.72
C VAL A 107 8.28 9.89 18.93
N ASN A 108 7.31 10.48 18.21
CA ASN A 108 6.90 11.87 18.41
C ASN A 108 5.40 11.97 18.71
#